data_AF-A0A6A5XAB9-F1
#
_entry.id   AF-A0A6A5XAB9-F1
#
_cell.length_a   1.000
_cell.length_b   1.000
_cell.length_c   1.000
_cell.angle_alpha   90.00
_cell.angle_beta   90.00
_cell.angle_gamma   90.00
#
_symmetry.space_group_name_H-M   'P 1'
#
loop_
_entity.id
_entity.type
_entity.pdbx_description
1 polymer ?
#
loop_
_entity_poly.entity_id
_entity_poly.type
_entity_poly.pdbx_seq_one_letter_code
_entity_poly.pdbx_strand_id
1 'polypeptide(L)'
;MNMELLDFCYDILIRILEEINPEDLAACARTSSGFNNFIKGNQRLYKAHYLRDYDDPRQNSTSPEPDWVASLQGLVRCQKLLETHDVEFKRENFKLVAKTVDEILYNATHRNGVSKNIALLTRSFAQPRNLDAFMHRSSLYQRAGTEQQLAADNEEDRQLSAKLHCLHGMGAGALGRRSTSTHPYARSRIYDLRNYTDKTEWGPFRDDGSGKVDWEMIESVMIDLSYNTTICCPRFLPHFLPIWSDPFGGVVRDRVRANYPPSLPKEPDIPLDLKDPYNVSGLWHRIVCFLDYNDLFAYNFSSQAIGVSPDEPRSPLQTDEAIRHIIMRLQVTEVLPPGPYDNPALPIVKFAGVSKSMDVSWDPNANSKIRGEVRLTCEGEVRWTTISVFFGEERWRSEGIQVGGINSKRGVTGTWFDKDFDPHGPAGPTAFWKMADKVVGEDLEDEEEDESDGEPQWIFVQ
;
A
#
# COMPACT_ATOMS: atom_id res chain seq x y z
N MET A 1 -19.17 -39.17 -44.02
CA MET A 1 -19.08 -39.30 -42.56
C MET A 1 -19.27 -37.93 -41.97
N ASN A 2 -20.30 -37.73 -41.16
CA ASN A 2 -20.35 -36.53 -40.31
C ASN A 2 -19.35 -36.78 -39.18
N MET A 3 -18.31 -35.95 -39.09
CA MET A 3 -17.35 -35.98 -38.01
C MET A 3 -17.89 -35.09 -36.89
N GLU A 4 -18.06 -35.62 -35.69
CA GLU A 4 -18.56 -34.88 -34.54
C GLU A 4 -17.39 -34.26 -33.75
N LEU A 5 -17.66 -33.20 -32.98
CA LEU A 5 -16.62 -32.49 -32.25
C LEU A 5 -15.83 -33.41 -31.30
N LEU A 6 -16.51 -34.35 -30.64
CA LEU A 6 -15.87 -35.30 -29.71
C LEU A 6 -15.08 -36.41 -30.42
N ASP A 7 -15.15 -36.52 -31.74
CA ASP A 7 -14.36 -37.47 -32.52
C ASP A 7 -12.92 -36.97 -32.77
N PHE A 8 -12.65 -35.69 -32.52
CA PHE A 8 -11.29 -35.16 -32.59
C PHE A 8 -10.39 -35.73 -31.49
N CYS A 9 -9.09 -35.80 -31.77
CA CYS A 9 -8.13 -36.25 -30.77
C CYS A 9 -8.04 -35.26 -29.59
N TYR A 10 -7.58 -35.77 -28.45
CA TYR A 10 -7.51 -35.06 -27.18
C TYR A 10 -6.81 -33.69 -27.28
N ASP A 11 -5.68 -33.61 -27.98
CA ASP A 11 -4.93 -32.36 -28.14
C ASP A 11 -5.65 -31.32 -29.02
N ILE A 12 -6.36 -31.76 -30.06
CA ILE A 12 -7.15 -30.85 -30.92
C ILE A 12 -8.31 -30.26 -30.11
N LEU A 13 -9.02 -31.09 -29.33
CA LEU A 13 -10.09 -30.65 -28.46
C LEU A 13 -9.61 -29.62 -27.42
N ILE A 14 -8.45 -29.84 -26.81
CA ILE A 14 -7.84 -28.85 -25.90
C ILE A 14 -7.55 -27.56 -26.65
N ARG A 15 -6.91 -27.60 -27.82
CA ARG A 15 -6.58 -26.39 -28.58
C ARG A 15 -7.82 -25.59 -28.96
N ILE A 16 -8.90 -26.25 -29.38
CA ILE A 16 -10.18 -25.58 -29.65
C ILE A 16 -10.72 -24.91 -28.38
N LEU A 17 -10.66 -25.59 -27.24
CA LEU A 17 -11.13 -25.06 -25.97
C LEU A 17 -10.20 -23.97 -25.39
N GLU A 18 -8.91 -23.98 -25.70
CA GLU A 18 -7.97 -22.92 -25.31
C GLU A 18 -8.29 -21.58 -26.01
N GLU A 19 -9.00 -21.59 -27.15
CA GLU A 19 -9.39 -20.39 -27.89
C GLU A 19 -10.69 -19.75 -27.38
N ILE A 20 -11.45 -20.41 -26.51
CA ILE A 20 -12.66 -19.82 -25.90
C ILE A 20 -12.32 -19.01 -24.64
N ASN A 21 -13.25 -18.17 -24.21
CA ASN A 21 -13.11 -17.44 -22.95
C ASN A 21 -13.35 -18.37 -21.76
N PRO A 22 -12.65 -18.18 -20.62
CA PRO A 22 -12.78 -19.06 -19.46
C PRO A 22 -14.19 -19.05 -18.87
N GLU A 23 -14.93 -17.94 -18.97
CA GLU A 23 -16.32 -17.84 -18.54
C GLU A 23 -17.29 -18.73 -19.33
N ASP A 24 -16.95 -19.07 -20.58
CA ASP A 24 -17.80 -19.85 -21.47
C ASP A 24 -17.60 -21.37 -21.29
N LEU A 25 -16.53 -21.79 -20.61
CA LEU A 25 -16.26 -23.20 -20.32
C LEU A 25 -17.42 -23.89 -19.59
N ALA A 26 -18.09 -23.16 -18.69
CA ALA A 26 -19.25 -23.67 -17.98
C ALA A 26 -20.45 -23.89 -18.91
N ALA A 27 -20.63 -23.04 -19.93
CA ALA A 27 -21.66 -23.22 -20.94
C ALA A 27 -21.35 -24.43 -21.84
N CYS A 28 -20.10 -24.56 -22.28
CA CYS A 28 -19.61 -25.73 -23.02
C CYS A 28 -19.84 -27.02 -22.23
N ALA A 29 -19.48 -27.06 -20.94
CA ALA A 29 -19.67 -28.24 -20.11
C ALA A 29 -21.15 -28.66 -19.95
N ARG A 30 -22.13 -27.79 -20.25
CA ARG A 30 -23.56 -28.12 -20.19
C ARG A 30 -24.14 -28.71 -21.48
N THR A 31 -23.37 -28.78 -22.56
CA THR A 31 -23.91 -29.24 -23.86
C THR A 31 -24.06 -30.76 -23.95
N SER A 32 -23.17 -31.54 -23.32
CA SER A 32 -23.26 -33.00 -23.25
C SER A 32 -22.50 -33.57 -22.04
N SER A 33 -22.84 -34.79 -21.63
CA SER A 33 -22.15 -35.49 -20.54
C SER A 33 -20.69 -35.80 -20.89
N GLY A 34 -20.41 -36.18 -22.14
CA GLY A 34 -19.04 -36.42 -22.62
C GLY A 34 -18.18 -35.16 -22.54
N PHE A 35 -18.73 -34.02 -22.97
CA PHE A 35 -18.00 -32.75 -22.93
C PHE A 35 -17.86 -32.21 -21.50
N ASN A 36 -18.86 -32.43 -20.64
CA ASN A 36 -18.78 -32.13 -19.20
C ASN A 36 -17.61 -32.87 -18.55
N ASN A 37 -17.52 -34.18 -18.78
CA ASN A 37 -16.46 -35.03 -18.23
C ASN A 37 -15.09 -34.65 -18.79
N PHE A 38 -15.01 -34.36 -20.09
CA PHE A 38 -13.79 -33.90 -20.73
C PHE A 38 -13.27 -32.62 -20.09
N ILE A 39 -14.11 -31.59 -19.97
CA ILE A 39 -13.71 -30.28 -19.42
C ILE A 39 -13.31 -30.44 -17.95
N LYS A 40 -14.16 -31.05 -17.11
CA LYS A 40 -13.90 -31.17 -15.66
C LYS A 40 -12.66 -31.99 -15.31
N GLY A 41 -12.35 -33.01 -16.10
CA GLY A 41 -11.18 -33.87 -15.87
C GLY A 41 -9.85 -33.27 -16.33
N ASN A 42 -9.87 -32.09 -16.98
CA ASN A 42 -8.73 -31.60 -17.74
C ASN A 42 -8.03 -30.41 -17.08
N GLN A 43 -7.20 -30.68 -16.08
CA GLN A 43 -6.44 -29.64 -15.37
C GLN A 43 -5.54 -28.81 -16.30
N ARG A 44 -5.02 -29.40 -17.37
CA ARG A 44 -4.18 -28.71 -18.36
C ARG A 44 -4.94 -27.57 -19.05
N LEU A 45 -6.22 -27.78 -19.36
CA LEU A 45 -7.08 -26.75 -19.94
C LEU A 45 -7.22 -25.54 -18.99
N TYR A 46 -7.55 -25.79 -17.71
CA TYR A 46 -7.67 -24.73 -16.71
C TYR A 46 -6.35 -23.97 -16.51
N LYS A 47 -5.22 -24.69 -16.48
CA LYS A 47 -3.89 -24.09 -16.43
C LYS A 47 -3.61 -23.19 -17.64
N ALA A 48 -3.95 -23.65 -18.85
CA ALA A 48 -3.75 -22.88 -20.07
C ALA A 48 -4.53 -21.57 -20.04
N HIS A 49 -5.83 -21.62 -19.69
CA HIS A 49 -6.64 -20.40 -19.54
C HIS A 49 -6.11 -19.47 -18.45
N TYR A 50 -5.73 -20.03 -17.30
CA TYR A 50 -5.19 -19.23 -16.21
C TYR A 50 -3.93 -18.46 -16.66
N LEU A 51 -2.94 -19.16 -17.22
CA LEU A 51 -1.68 -18.54 -17.62
C LEU A 51 -1.82 -17.60 -18.83
N ARG A 52 -2.86 -17.79 -19.65
CA ARG A 52 -3.22 -16.87 -20.73
C ARG A 52 -3.68 -15.53 -20.17
N ASP A 53 -4.55 -15.55 -19.16
CA ASP A 53 -5.29 -14.37 -18.73
C ASP A 53 -4.73 -13.71 -17.44
N TYR A 54 -3.95 -14.44 -16.64
CA TYR A 54 -3.43 -14.02 -15.34
C TYR A 54 -1.93 -14.26 -15.19
N ASP A 55 -1.32 -13.63 -14.18
CA ASP A 55 0.09 -13.84 -13.85
C ASP A 55 0.33 -15.21 -13.23
N ASP A 56 1.44 -15.86 -13.57
CA ASP A 56 1.79 -17.16 -13.01
C ASP A 56 2.05 -17.06 -11.50
N PRO A 57 1.25 -17.70 -10.64
CA PRO A 57 1.40 -17.61 -9.19
C PRO A 57 2.70 -18.29 -8.72
N ARG A 58 3.25 -19.22 -9.51
CA ARG A 58 4.45 -19.99 -9.15
C ARG A 58 5.67 -19.09 -9.08
N GLN A 59 6.37 -19.15 -7.94
CA GLN A 59 7.56 -18.32 -7.70
C GLN A 59 8.77 -18.83 -8.49
N ASN A 60 8.92 -20.14 -8.55
CA ASN A 60 10.02 -20.83 -9.24
C ASN A 60 9.54 -22.16 -9.83
N SER A 61 10.40 -22.81 -10.62
CA SER A 61 10.11 -24.11 -11.25
C SER A 61 9.83 -25.24 -10.26
N THR A 62 10.26 -25.08 -9.00
CA THR A 62 10.07 -26.05 -7.91
C THR A 62 8.83 -25.77 -7.06
N SER A 63 8.10 -24.70 -7.33
CA SER A 63 6.88 -24.35 -6.58
C SER A 63 5.80 -25.40 -6.83
N PRO A 64 4.99 -25.77 -5.80
CA PRO A 64 3.89 -26.71 -5.99
C PRO A 64 2.90 -26.17 -7.03
N GLU A 65 2.32 -27.08 -7.81
CA GLU A 65 1.30 -26.71 -8.78
C GLU A 65 0.02 -26.23 -8.04
N PRO A 66 -0.48 -25.02 -8.36
CA PRO A 66 -1.75 -24.53 -7.83
C PRO A 66 -2.92 -25.43 -8.22
N ASP A 67 -4.02 -25.34 -7.47
CA ASP A 67 -5.30 -25.86 -7.93
C ASP A 67 -5.86 -24.95 -9.04
N TRP A 68 -5.43 -25.21 -10.27
CA TRP A 68 -5.82 -24.44 -11.44
C TRP A 68 -7.32 -24.36 -11.65
N VAL A 69 -8.07 -25.39 -11.25
CA VAL A 69 -9.52 -25.45 -11.42
C VAL A 69 -10.18 -24.47 -10.46
N ALA A 70 -9.90 -24.61 -9.16
CA ALA A 70 -10.48 -23.74 -8.14
C ALA A 70 -10.05 -22.30 -8.32
N SER A 71 -8.77 -22.05 -8.62
CA SER A 71 -8.23 -20.72 -8.84
C SER A 71 -8.89 -20.03 -10.04
N LEU A 72 -8.99 -20.68 -11.20
CA LEU A 72 -9.63 -20.06 -12.37
C LEU A 72 -11.12 -19.80 -12.12
N GLN A 73 -11.84 -20.75 -11.52
CA GLN A 73 -13.27 -20.58 -11.23
C GLN A 73 -13.54 -19.44 -10.24
N GLY A 74 -12.70 -19.30 -9.21
CA GLY A 74 -12.78 -18.19 -8.26
C GLY A 74 -12.61 -16.83 -8.94
N LEU A 75 -11.61 -16.72 -9.82
CA LEU A 75 -11.34 -15.49 -10.58
C LEU A 75 -12.47 -15.15 -11.55
N VAL A 76 -12.97 -16.12 -12.31
CA VAL A 76 -14.12 -15.93 -13.22
C VAL A 76 -15.36 -15.50 -12.44
N ARG A 77 -15.62 -16.10 -11.27
CA ARG A 77 -16.72 -15.69 -10.40
C ARG A 77 -16.57 -14.24 -9.93
N CYS A 78 -15.37 -13.84 -9.52
CA CYS A 78 -15.09 -12.46 -9.12
C CYS A 78 -15.27 -11.48 -10.29
N GLN A 79 -14.79 -11.82 -11.49
CA GLN A 79 -14.98 -11.00 -12.70
C GLN A 79 -16.45 -10.81 -13.02
N LYS A 80 -17.25 -11.89 -13.05
CA LYS A 80 -18.69 -11.80 -13.30
C LYS A 80 -19.39 -10.93 -12.26
N LEU A 81 -18.98 -11.01 -11.00
CA LEU A 81 -19.51 -10.14 -9.95
C LEU A 81 -19.14 -8.67 -10.14
N LEU A 82 -17.92 -8.38 -10.60
CA LEU A 82 -17.47 -7.03 -10.94
C LEU A 82 -18.19 -6.47 -12.19
N GLU A 83 -18.65 -7.33 -13.11
CA GLU A 83 -19.44 -6.96 -14.30
C GLU A 83 -20.93 -6.72 -13.99
N THR A 84 -21.47 -7.33 -12.93
CA THR A 84 -22.86 -7.18 -12.51
C THR A 84 -23.23 -5.71 -12.27
N HIS A 85 -24.47 -5.33 -12.59
CA HIS A 85 -25.01 -3.98 -12.38
C HIS A 85 -25.69 -3.80 -11.01
N ASP A 86 -26.04 -4.90 -10.36
CA ASP A 86 -26.62 -4.95 -9.02
C ASP A 86 -25.56 -4.63 -7.95
N VAL A 87 -25.73 -3.50 -7.28
CA VAL A 87 -24.82 -3.00 -6.23
C VAL A 87 -25.03 -3.74 -4.91
N GLU A 88 -26.27 -4.13 -4.59
CA GLU A 88 -26.55 -4.89 -3.37
C GLU A 88 -25.93 -6.27 -3.45
N PHE A 89 -26.08 -6.95 -4.59
CA PHE A 89 -25.43 -8.23 -4.81
C PHE A 89 -23.89 -8.15 -4.74
N LYS A 90 -23.28 -7.03 -5.18
CA LYS A 90 -21.85 -6.77 -4.98
C LYS A 90 -21.51 -6.67 -3.50
N ARG A 91 -22.28 -5.89 -2.74
CA ARG A 91 -22.07 -5.67 -1.29
C ARG A 91 -22.22 -6.95 -0.49
N GLU A 92 -23.18 -7.80 -0.80
CA GLU A 92 -23.36 -9.12 -0.17
C GLU A 92 -22.16 -10.04 -0.38
N ASN A 93 -21.47 -9.91 -1.52
CA ASN A 93 -20.27 -10.70 -1.86
C ASN A 93 -18.96 -9.95 -1.59
N PHE A 94 -18.99 -8.89 -0.77
CA PHE A 94 -17.83 -8.05 -0.45
C PHE A 94 -16.59 -8.85 -0.05
N LYS A 95 -16.73 -9.76 0.93
CA LYS A 95 -15.61 -10.56 1.45
C LYS A 95 -14.98 -11.49 0.41
N LEU A 96 -15.79 -12.02 -0.51
CA LEU A 96 -15.29 -12.84 -1.61
C LEU A 96 -14.41 -12.02 -2.55
N VAL A 97 -14.86 -10.81 -2.91
CA VAL A 97 -14.09 -9.89 -3.77
C VAL A 97 -12.82 -9.45 -3.06
N ALA A 98 -12.91 -9.02 -1.80
CA ALA A 98 -11.77 -8.58 -1.03
C ALA A 98 -10.67 -9.65 -0.97
N LYS A 99 -11.05 -10.89 -0.64
CA LYS A 99 -10.14 -12.04 -0.64
C LYS A 99 -9.54 -12.31 -2.01
N THR A 100 -10.36 -12.28 -3.07
CA THR A 100 -9.87 -12.55 -4.42
C THR A 100 -8.91 -11.46 -4.91
N VAL A 101 -9.18 -10.18 -4.58
CA VAL A 101 -8.28 -9.06 -4.90
C VAL A 101 -6.94 -9.24 -4.17
N ASP A 102 -6.95 -9.57 -2.88
CA ASP A 102 -5.73 -9.82 -2.12
C ASP A 102 -4.90 -10.98 -2.71
N GLU A 103 -5.56 -12.09 -3.09
CA GLU A 103 -4.91 -13.22 -3.76
C GLU A 103 -4.33 -12.85 -5.14
N ILE A 104 -5.05 -12.05 -5.94
CA ILE A 104 -4.58 -11.56 -7.25
C ILE A 104 -3.35 -10.66 -7.07
N LEU A 105 -3.40 -9.74 -6.10
CA LEU A 105 -2.30 -8.80 -5.80
C LEU A 105 -1.06 -9.53 -5.28
N TYR A 106 -1.24 -10.51 -4.39
CA TYR A 106 -0.15 -11.37 -3.91
C TYR A 106 0.54 -12.11 -5.06
N ASN A 107 -0.24 -12.54 -6.05
CA ASN A 107 0.24 -13.26 -7.22
C ASN A 107 0.70 -12.38 -8.38
N ALA A 108 0.56 -11.05 -8.28
CA ALA A 108 0.95 -10.14 -9.35
C ALA A 108 2.46 -10.15 -9.57
N THR A 109 2.90 -10.09 -10.83
CA THR A 109 4.31 -10.02 -11.20
C THR A 109 4.54 -9.12 -12.41
N HIS A 110 5.66 -8.39 -12.45
CA HIS A 110 6.05 -7.58 -13.62
C HIS A 110 6.82 -8.37 -14.68
N ARG A 111 6.55 -9.66 -14.89
CA ARG A 111 7.22 -10.44 -15.95
C ARG A 111 6.87 -9.81 -17.31
N ASN A 112 7.85 -9.14 -17.93
CA ASN A 112 7.73 -8.34 -19.17
C ASN A 112 7.15 -6.91 -19.00
N GLY A 113 7.35 -6.29 -17.83
CA GLY A 113 7.04 -4.88 -17.59
C GLY A 113 5.61 -4.61 -17.11
N VAL A 114 4.63 -5.41 -17.53
CA VAL A 114 3.21 -5.24 -17.13
C VAL A 114 2.66 -6.50 -16.49
N SER A 115 2.04 -6.36 -15.31
CA SER A 115 1.29 -7.42 -14.66
C SER A 115 -0.10 -7.56 -15.27
N LYS A 116 -0.49 -8.77 -15.67
CA LYS A 116 -1.86 -9.05 -16.16
C LYS A 116 -2.89 -8.89 -15.05
N ASN A 117 -2.51 -9.30 -13.83
CA ASN A 117 -3.33 -9.17 -12.64
C ASN A 117 -3.67 -7.70 -12.35
N ILE A 118 -2.67 -6.83 -12.36
CA ILE A 118 -2.87 -5.39 -12.16
C ILE A 118 -3.71 -4.79 -13.29
N ALA A 119 -3.41 -5.12 -14.56
CA ALA A 119 -4.17 -4.62 -15.70
C ALA A 119 -5.67 -4.99 -15.62
N LEU A 120 -5.97 -6.22 -15.19
CA LEU A 120 -7.34 -6.66 -14.95
C LEU A 120 -8.01 -5.85 -13.84
N LEU A 121 -7.37 -5.75 -12.67
CA LEU A 121 -7.94 -5.03 -11.53
C LEU A 121 -8.18 -3.56 -11.86
N THR A 122 -7.21 -2.88 -12.48
CA THR A 122 -7.34 -1.49 -12.92
C THR A 122 -8.52 -1.31 -13.87
N ARG A 123 -8.71 -2.21 -14.84
CA ARG A 123 -9.86 -2.18 -15.75
C ARG A 123 -11.19 -2.41 -15.02
N SER A 124 -11.24 -3.37 -14.11
CA SER A 124 -12.46 -3.68 -13.36
C SER A 124 -12.87 -2.56 -12.41
N PHE A 125 -11.92 -1.95 -11.71
CA PHE A 125 -12.17 -0.87 -10.76
C PHE A 125 -12.22 0.53 -11.37
N ALA A 126 -11.93 0.68 -12.68
CA ALA A 126 -12.24 1.90 -13.42
C ALA A 126 -13.75 2.24 -13.41
N GLN A 127 -14.63 1.26 -13.16
CA GLN A 127 -16.06 1.49 -12.99
C GLN A 127 -16.37 2.07 -11.61
N PRO A 128 -16.96 3.28 -11.51
CA PRO A 128 -17.22 3.93 -10.21
C PRO A 128 -18.04 3.08 -9.23
N ARG A 129 -19.03 2.32 -9.74
CA ARG A 129 -19.86 1.42 -8.93
C ARG A 129 -19.07 0.35 -8.19
N ASN A 130 -17.94 -0.09 -8.74
CA ASN A 130 -17.09 -1.09 -8.09
C ASN A 130 -16.31 -0.42 -6.95
N LEU A 131 -15.81 0.79 -7.15
CA LEU A 131 -15.21 1.57 -6.07
C LEU A 131 -16.24 1.83 -4.95
N ASP A 132 -17.45 2.25 -5.31
CA ASP A 132 -18.51 2.55 -4.33
C ASP A 132 -18.98 1.30 -3.55
N ALA A 133 -18.95 0.12 -4.17
CA ALA A 133 -19.36 -1.14 -3.54
C ALA A 133 -18.26 -1.82 -2.70
N PHE A 134 -16.98 -1.54 -2.95
CA PHE A 134 -15.86 -2.29 -2.34
C PHE A 134 -14.79 -1.43 -1.66
N MET A 135 -14.66 -0.14 -1.99
CA MET A 135 -13.54 0.71 -1.51
C MET A 135 -14.04 1.98 -0.81
N HIS A 136 -15.24 2.48 -1.13
CA HIS A 136 -15.82 3.66 -0.49
C HIS A 136 -16.81 3.29 0.62
N ARG A 137 -16.38 2.42 1.54
CA ARG A 137 -17.24 1.89 2.62
C ARG A 137 -16.65 2.05 4.02
N SER A 138 -15.61 2.85 4.19
CA SER A 138 -15.17 3.29 5.53
C SER A 138 -16.17 4.29 6.14
N SER A 139 -15.98 4.58 7.42
CA SER A 139 -16.73 5.58 8.19
C SER A 139 -16.58 6.99 7.62
N LEU A 140 -15.49 7.26 6.88
CA LEU A 140 -15.30 8.52 6.14
C LEU A 140 -16.47 8.77 5.17
N TYR A 141 -16.89 7.73 4.45
CA TYR A 141 -17.96 7.83 3.44
C TYR A 141 -19.36 7.93 4.04
N GLN A 142 -19.54 7.67 5.34
CA GLN A 142 -20.80 8.00 6.01
C GLN A 142 -21.04 9.52 6.07
N ARG A 143 -19.95 10.31 6.16
CA ARG A 143 -20.01 11.76 6.36
C ARG A 143 -19.71 12.54 5.09
N ALA A 144 -18.79 12.03 4.28
CA ALA A 144 -18.28 12.70 3.08
C ALA A 144 -18.71 12.04 1.76
N GLY A 145 -19.40 10.88 1.84
CA GLY A 145 -19.81 10.12 0.68
C GLY A 145 -21.02 10.70 -0.04
N THR A 146 -21.25 10.23 -1.27
CA THR A 146 -22.49 10.50 -2.01
C THR A 146 -23.63 9.58 -1.56
N GLU A 147 -24.86 9.82 -2.04
CA GLU A 147 -26.02 8.97 -1.74
C GLU A 147 -25.81 7.48 -2.08
N GLN A 148 -24.90 7.18 -3.01
CA GLN A 148 -24.58 5.83 -3.45
C GLN A 148 -23.47 5.18 -2.60
N GLN A 149 -22.71 5.97 -1.84
CA GLN A 149 -21.59 5.53 -1.02
C GLN A 149 -22.09 5.32 0.41
N LEU A 150 -22.03 4.08 0.87
CA LEU A 150 -22.50 3.70 2.20
C LEU A 150 -21.38 3.00 2.96
N ALA A 151 -21.11 3.48 4.17
CA ALA A 151 -20.21 2.81 5.09
C ALA A 151 -20.69 1.38 5.38
N ALA A 152 -19.76 0.47 5.63
CA ALA A 152 -20.10 -0.89 6.06
C ALA A 152 -20.62 -0.88 7.51
N ASP A 153 -21.54 -1.80 7.80
CA ASP A 153 -22.25 -1.86 9.08
C ASP A 153 -21.31 -2.17 10.25
N ASN A 154 -20.31 -3.04 10.03
CA ASN A 154 -19.34 -3.46 11.04
C ASN A 154 -17.95 -2.90 10.76
N GLU A 155 -17.17 -2.74 11.83
CA GLU A 155 -15.83 -2.15 11.78
C GLU A 155 -14.85 -2.93 10.92
N GLU A 156 -14.85 -4.26 10.99
CA GLU A 156 -13.92 -5.09 10.22
C GLU A 156 -14.12 -4.93 8.71
N ASP A 157 -15.36 -4.84 8.25
CA ASP A 157 -15.65 -4.61 6.83
C ASP A 157 -15.30 -3.17 6.41
N ARG A 158 -15.41 -2.19 7.32
CA ARG A 158 -14.93 -0.80 7.07
C ARG A 158 -13.42 -0.77 6.92
N GLN A 159 -12.70 -1.43 7.82
CA GLN A 159 -11.24 -1.55 7.81
C GLN A 159 -10.76 -2.28 6.56
N LEU A 160 -11.44 -3.37 6.16
CA LEU A 160 -11.12 -4.10 4.93
C LEU A 160 -11.38 -3.26 3.67
N SER A 161 -12.47 -2.49 3.64
CA SER A 161 -12.78 -1.57 2.53
C SER A 161 -11.72 -0.47 2.41
N ALA A 162 -11.35 0.16 3.53
CA ALA A 162 -10.28 1.15 3.59
C ALA A 162 -8.95 0.56 3.14
N LYS A 163 -8.61 -0.68 3.54
CA LYS A 163 -7.41 -1.39 3.06
C LYS A 163 -7.42 -1.57 1.55
N LEU A 164 -8.53 -2.01 0.97
CA LEU A 164 -8.66 -2.14 -0.49
C LEU A 164 -8.50 -0.80 -1.21
N HIS A 165 -9.05 0.27 -0.64
CA HIS A 165 -8.87 1.62 -1.17
C HIS A 165 -7.41 2.07 -1.08
N CYS A 166 -6.74 1.80 0.04
CA CYS A 166 -5.32 2.07 0.23
C CYS A 166 -4.44 1.28 -0.74
N LEU A 167 -4.82 0.06 -1.12
CA LEU A 167 -4.14 -0.75 -2.14
C LEU A 167 -4.44 -0.30 -3.57
N HIS A 168 -5.68 0.15 -3.83
CA HIS A 168 -6.06 0.73 -5.12
C HIS A 168 -5.34 2.06 -5.34
N GLY A 169 -5.38 2.98 -4.38
CA GLY A 169 -4.73 4.28 -4.47
C GLY A 169 -5.68 5.39 -4.85
N MET A 170 -5.13 6.60 -4.82
CA MET A 170 -5.85 7.85 -4.96
C MET A 170 -5.73 8.29 -6.41
N GLY A 171 -6.52 7.65 -7.28
CA GLY A 171 -6.39 7.76 -8.73
C GLY A 171 -6.37 9.21 -9.24
N ALA A 172 -5.43 9.50 -10.16
CA ALA A 172 -5.27 10.83 -10.76
C ALA A 172 -6.53 11.38 -11.48
N GLY A 173 -7.43 10.52 -11.96
CA GLY A 173 -8.69 10.94 -12.60
C GLY A 173 -9.74 11.50 -11.63
N ALA A 174 -9.59 11.29 -10.32
CA ALA A 174 -10.50 11.79 -9.27
C ALA A 174 -10.09 13.18 -8.72
N LEU A 175 -8.96 13.71 -9.20
CA LEU A 175 -8.30 14.96 -8.76
C LEU A 175 -9.10 16.24 -8.99
N GLY A 176 -10.28 16.19 -9.61
CA GLY A 176 -11.09 17.38 -9.89
C GLY A 176 -12.30 17.61 -8.97
N ARG A 177 -12.89 16.57 -8.35
CA ARG A 177 -14.17 16.69 -7.62
C ARG A 177 -14.43 15.74 -6.44
N ARG A 178 -13.81 14.55 -6.37
CA ARG A 178 -14.10 13.55 -5.32
C ARG A 178 -13.12 13.61 -4.15
N SER A 179 -11.84 13.80 -4.43
CA SER A 179 -10.84 14.06 -3.39
C SER A 179 -11.15 15.37 -2.66
N THR A 180 -11.68 16.38 -3.34
CA THR A 180 -12.05 17.68 -2.75
C THR A 180 -13.17 17.58 -1.70
N SER A 181 -14.11 16.64 -1.80
CA SER A 181 -15.23 16.52 -0.84
C SER A 181 -14.87 15.68 0.38
N THR A 182 -14.04 14.65 0.20
CA THR A 182 -13.60 13.73 1.26
C THR A 182 -12.43 14.27 2.07
N HIS A 183 -11.56 15.05 1.45
CA HIS A 183 -10.36 15.60 2.04
C HIS A 183 -10.58 16.36 3.38
N PRO A 184 -11.52 17.32 3.53
CA PRO A 184 -11.71 18.00 4.82
C PRO A 184 -12.09 17.05 5.97
N TYR A 185 -12.75 15.93 5.66
CA TYR A 185 -13.11 14.91 6.64
C TYR A 185 -11.93 13.98 6.95
N ALA A 186 -11.15 13.60 5.94
CA ALA A 186 -9.90 12.85 6.14
C ALA A 186 -8.93 13.65 7.01
N ARG A 187 -8.71 14.92 6.67
CA ARG A 187 -7.91 15.88 7.43
C ARG A 187 -8.39 16.03 8.88
N SER A 188 -9.72 16.13 9.08
CA SER A 188 -10.30 16.21 10.42
C SER A 188 -9.95 15.01 11.30
N ARG A 189 -9.81 13.81 10.71
CA ARG A 189 -9.41 12.59 11.44
C ARG A 189 -7.93 12.62 11.80
N ILE A 190 -7.08 13.06 10.89
CA ILE A 190 -5.62 13.07 11.08
C ILE A 190 -5.22 14.06 12.18
N TYR A 191 -5.79 15.26 12.19
CA TYR A 191 -5.42 16.32 13.15
C TYR A 191 -6.26 16.35 14.43
N ASP A 192 -7.14 15.36 14.63
CA ASP A 192 -7.81 15.14 15.90
C ASP A 192 -6.85 14.45 16.87
N LEU A 193 -6.28 15.21 17.80
CA LEU A 193 -5.25 14.74 18.74
C LEU A 193 -5.77 13.65 19.70
N ARG A 194 -7.09 13.46 19.78
CA ARG A 194 -7.70 12.34 20.51
C ARG A 194 -7.33 10.96 19.96
N ASN A 195 -6.89 10.89 18.70
CA ASN A 195 -6.48 9.64 18.04
C ASN A 195 -5.04 9.20 18.37
N TYR A 196 -4.27 10.04 19.07
CA TYR A 196 -2.87 9.79 19.41
C TYR A 196 -2.78 9.42 20.89
N THR A 197 -2.79 8.12 21.15
CA THR A 197 -2.82 7.55 22.50
C THR A 197 -1.73 6.49 22.64
N ASP A 198 -1.45 6.09 23.87
CA ASP A 198 -0.54 4.97 24.14
C ASP A 198 -1.05 3.65 23.51
N LYS A 199 -2.37 3.49 23.36
CA LYS A 199 -2.96 2.28 22.77
C LYS A 199 -2.86 2.27 21.25
N THR A 200 -2.99 3.43 20.61
CA THR A 200 -2.73 3.59 19.17
C THR A 200 -1.23 3.69 18.88
N GLU A 201 -0.38 3.60 19.91
CA GLU A 201 1.07 3.80 19.80
C GLU A 201 1.44 5.09 19.04
N TRP A 202 0.56 6.11 19.12
CA TRP A 202 0.68 7.38 18.40
C TRP A 202 0.73 7.26 16.87
N GLY A 203 0.40 6.08 16.35
CA GLY A 203 0.45 5.73 14.94
C GLY A 203 -0.93 5.34 14.38
N PRO A 204 -0.95 4.85 13.14
CA PRO A 204 -2.17 4.36 12.49
C PRO A 204 -2.52 2.94 12.99
N PHE A 205 -2.64 2.77 14.30
CA PHE A 205 -3.02 1.52 14.96
C PHE A 205 -4.36 1.68 15.68
N ARG A 206 -5.08 0.58 15.87
CA ARG A 206 -6.38 0.60 16.55
C ARG A 206 -6.24 0.95 18.03
N ASP A 207 -7.19 1.74 18.56
CA ASP A 207 -7.23 2.21 19.95
C ASP A 207 -7.66 1.11 20.96
N ASP A 208 -7.72 -0.15 20.54
CA ASP A 208 -7.96 -1.30 21.40
C ASP A 208 -6.66 -1.88 22.01
N GLY A 209 -5.49 -1.36 21.61
CA GLY A 209 -4.18 -1.85 22.04
C GLY A 209 -3.79 -3.20 21.43
N SER A 210 -4.50 -3.66 20.41
CA SER A 210 -4.21 -4.92 19.71
C SER A 210 -2.98 -4.86 18.80
N GLY A 211 -2.50 -3.65 18.48
CA GLY A 211 -1.45 -3.41 17.49
C GLY A 211 -1.91 -3.66 16.04
N LYS A 212 -3.21 -3.88 15.82
CA LYS A 212 -3.79 -3.96 14.47
C LYS A 212 -3.74 -2.60 13.78
N VAL A 213 -3.60 -2.62 12.47
CA VAL A 213 -3.58 -1.39 11.67
C VAL A 213 -4.98 -0.77 11.61
N ASP A 214 -5.07 0.55 11.83
CA ASP A 214 -6.24 1.35 11.46
C ASP A 214 -6.10 1.79 9.99
N TRP A 215 -6.67 0.99 9.10
CA TRP A 215 -6.70 1.27 7.66
C TRP A 215 -7.56 2.47 7.31
N GLU A 216 -8.53 2.88 8.14
CA GLU A 216 -9.28 4.11 7.91
C GLU A 216 -8.43 5.36 8.22
N MET A 217 -7.50 5.27 9.18
CA MET A 217 -6.48 6.30 9.39
C MET A 217 -5.51 6.35 8.19
N ILE A 218 -4.99 5.20 7.74
CA ILE A 218 -4.13 5.15 6.53
C ILE A 218 -4.84 5.72 5.31
N GLU A 219 -6.12 5.37 5.10
CA GLU A 219 -6.95 5.90 4.02
C GLU A 219 -7.04 7.44 4.11
N SER A 220 -7.31 7.96 5.29
CA SER A 220 -7.40 9.40 5.53
C SER A 220 -6.07 10.09 5.20
N VAL A 221 -4.94 9.55 5.68
CA VAL A 221 -3.59 10.05 5.40
C VAL A 221 -3.31 10.04 3.89
N MET A 222 -3.63 8.94 3.19
CA MET A 222 -3.40 8.86 1.74
C MET A 222 -4.26 9.89 0.97
N ILE A 223 -5.53 10.09 1.35
CA ILE A 223 -6.42 11.10 0.75
C ILE A 223 -5.83 12.50 0.93
N ASP A 224 -5.38 12.80 2.15
CA ASP A 224 -4.85 14.11 2.52
C ASP A 224 -3.54 14.44 1.79
N LEU A 225 -2.58 13.52 1.82
CA LEU A 225 -1.31 13.69 1.11
C LEU A 225 -1.51 13.80 -0.41
N SER A 226 -2.44 13.04 -0.99
CA SER A 226 -2.76 13.13 -2.42
C SER A 226 -3.41 14.46 -2.79
N TYR A 227 -4.28 15.01 -1.93
CA TYR A 227 -4.85 16.35 -2.11
C TYR A 227 -3.74 17.41 -2.12
N ASN A 228 -2.91 17.43 -1.07
CA ASN A 228 -1.83 18.41 -0.90
C ASN A 228 -0.79 18.35 -2.02
N THR A 229 -0.37 17.15 -2.42
CA THR A 229 0.64 16.99 -3.48
C THR A 229 0.13 17.48 -4.84
N THR A 230 -1.16 17.32 -5.12
CA THR A 230 -1.75 17.71 -6.41
C THR A 230 -2.07 19.21 -6.48
N ILE A 231 -2.68 19.76 -5.43
CA ILE A 231 -3.25 21.12 -5.46
C ILE A 231 -2.21 22.17 -5.08
N CYS A 232 -1.34 21.87 -4.11
CA CYS A 232 -0.43 22.86 -3.55
C CYS A 232 0.93 22.92 -4.29
N CYS A 233 1.27 21.93 -5.13
CA CYS A 233 2.61 21.81 -5.72
C CYS A 233 2.64 21.48 -7.24
N PRO A 234 1.96 22.24 -8.13
CA PRO A 234 1.97 21.95 -9.57
C PRO A 234 3.35 22.08 -10.24
N ARG A 235 4.31 22.76 -9.62
CA ARG A 235 5.68 22.94 -10.17
C ARG A 235 6.59 21.72 -10.00
N PHE A 236 6.26 20.80 -9.10
CA PHE A 236 7.08 19.64 -8.73
C PHE A 236 6.53 18.31 -9.31
N LEU A 237 5.45 18.37 -10.09
CA LEU A 237 4.63 17.25 -10.54
C LEU A 237 5.37 16.07 -11.21
N PRO A 238 6.41 16.23 -12.05
CA PRO A 238 6.98 15.05 -12.71
C PRO A 238 7.80 14.14 -11.78
N HIS A 239 8.38 14.70 -10.70
CA HIS A 239 9.40 14.02 -9.90
C HIS A 239 8.90 13.55 -8.52
N PHE A 240 7.78 14.11 -8.05
CA PHE A 240 7.30 13.93 -6.68
C PHE A 240 5.87 13.40 -6.58
N LEU A 241 5.30 12.93 -7.70
CA LEU A 241 4.01 12.25 -7.65
C LEU A 241 4.13 10.97 -6.81
N PRO A 242 3.27 10.79 -5.80
CA PRO A 242 3.25 9.56 -5.05
C PRO A 242 2.92 8.38 -5.95
N ILE A 243 3.56 7.24 -5.71
CA ILE A 243 3.36 6.02 -6.51
C ILE A 243 1.90 5.54 -6.48
N TRP A 244 1.15 5.88 -5.42
CA TRP A 244 -0.26 5.58 -5.28
C TRP A 244 -1.21 6.54 -6.01
N SER A 245 -0.70 7.48 -6.81
CA SER A 245 -1.50 8.27 -7.76
C SER A 245 -2.04 7.42 -8.92
N ASP A 246 -1.36 6.32 -9.23
CA ASP A 246 -1.82 5.33 -10.21
C ASP A 246 -2.59 4.18 -9.54
N PRO A 247 -3.69 3.68 -10.14
CA PRO A 247 -4.40 2.51 -9.64
C PRO A 247 -3.48 1.30 -9.49
N PHE A 248 -3.42 0.78 -8.27
CA PHE A 248 -2.53 -0.29 -7.83
C PHE A 248 -1.04 -0.02 -8.10
N GLY A 249 -0.64 1.25 -8.24
CA GLY A 249 0.75 1.65 -8.42
C GLY A 249 1.63 1.14 -7.28
N GLY A 250 2.75 0.52 -7.62
CA GLY A 250 3.78 0.07 -6.68
C GLY A 250 3.40 -1.08 -5.73
N VAL A 251 2.19 -1.66 -5.80
CA VAL A 251 1.77 -2.76 -4.89
C VAL A 251 2.43 -4.09 -5.21
N VAL A 252 2.90 -4.27 -6.46
CA VAL A 252 3.53 -5.51 -6.89
C VAL A 252 4.83 -5.67 -6.13
N ARG A 253 4.93 -6.79 -5.41
CA ARG A 253 6.08 -7.09 -4.57
C ARG A 253 7.23 -7.55 -5.43
N ASP A 254 8.40 -6.94 -5.23
CA ASP A 254 9.62 -7.50 -5.77
C ASP A 254 9.93 -8.80 -5.02
N ARG A 255 9.77 -9.92 -5.73
CA ARG A 255 10.01 -11.27 -5.19
C ARG A 255 11.51 -11.59 -5.06
N VAL A 256 12.33 -10.57 -4.76
CA VAL A 256 13.77 -10.75 -4.55
C VAL A 256 13.95 -11.46 -3.21
N ARG A 257 14.19 -12.76 -3.30
CA ARG A 257 15.05 -13.46 -2.35
C ARG A 257 16.04 -14.30 -3.14
N ALA A 258 17.32 -13.94 -3.04
CA ALA A 258 18.35 -14.96 -3.09
C ALA A 258 18.05 -15.93 -1.93
N ASN A 259 17.49 -17.10 -2.25
CA ASN A 259 17.35 -18.18 -1.28
C ASN A 259 18.76 -18.59 -0.86
N TYR A 260 19.26 -18.05 0.26
CA TYR A 260 20.44 -18.61 0.89
C TYR A 260 20.00 -19.89 1.64
N PRO A 261 20.63 -21.04 1.36
CA PRO A 261 20.31 -22.28 2.07
C PRO A 261 20.60 -22.09 3.56
N PRO A 262 19.72 -22.57 4.45
CA PRO A 262 19.97 -22.51 5.88
C PRO A 262 21.15 -23.41 6.21
N SER A 263 22.17 -22.83 6.85
CA SER A 263 23.29 -23.49 7.53
C SER A 263 24.32 -24.19 6.63
N LEU A 264 25.44 -23.51 6.39
CA LEU A 264 26.74 -24.17 6.23
C LEU A 264 27.57 -23.93 7.51
N PRO A 265 28.32 -24.93 8.03
CA PRO A 265 29.01 -24.83 9.33
C PRO A 265 30.12 -23.76 9.47
N LYS A 266 30.37 -22.95 8.43
CA LYS A 266 31.35 -21.86 8.40
C LYS A 266 30.81 -20.75 7.52
N GLU A 267 29.91 -19.92 8.07
CA GLU A 267 29.42 -18.74 7.35
C GLU A 267 30.50 -17.63 7.38
N PRO A 268 30.91 -17.08 6.23
CA PRO A 268 31.48 -15.73 6.20
C PRO A 268 30.40 -14.73 6.67
N ASP A 269 30.79 -13.67 7.36
CA ASP A 269 29.82 -12.65 7.81
C ASP A 269 29.12 -12.03 6.60
N ILE A 270 27.84 -12.38 6.42
CA ILE A 270 27.04 -11.89 5.31
C ILE A 270 26.75 -10.39 5.54
N PRO A 271 26.97 -9.51 4.54
CA PRO A 271 26.63 -8.10 4.63
C PRO A 271 25.19 -7.88 5.13
N LEU A 272 24.98 -6.89 5.99
CA LEU A 272 23.67 -6.60 6.59
C LEU A 272 22.58 -6.36 5.54
N ASP A 273 22.90 -5.70 4.42
CA ASP A 273 21.97 -5.48 3.31
C ASP A 273 21.39 -6.78 2.73
N LEU A 274 22.14 -7.90 2.81
CA LEU A 274 21.66 -9.20 2.34
C LEU A 274 20.85 -9.95 3.41
N LYS A 275 20.98 -9.56 4.68
CA LYS A 275 20.18 -10.09 5.80
C LYS A 275 18.84 -9.36 5.95
N ASP A 276 18.71 -8.16 5.38
CA ASP A 276 17.51 -7.32 5.44
C ASP A 276 16.40 -7.81 4.49
N PRO A 277 15.26 -8.30 5.00
CA PRO A 277 14.14 -8.74 4.18
C PRO A 277 13.22 -7.61 3.72
N TYR A 278 13.39 -6.38 4.21
CA TYR A 278 12.52 -5.22 3.94
C TYR A 278 13.08 -4.26 2.89
N ASN A 279 14.33 -4.46 2.47
CA ASN A 279 15.02 -3.64 1.47
C ASN A 279 15.10 -2.15 1.88
N VAL A 280 15.57 -1.88 3.10
CA VAL A 280 15.64 -0.56 3.74
C VAL A 280 16.70 0.33 3.12
N SER A 281 17.93 -0.18 2.93
CA SER A 281 19.07 0.62 2.45
C SER A 281 18.78 1.24 1.08
N GLY A 282 18.93 2.57 0.94
CA GLY A 282 18.73 3.26 -0.33
C GLY A 282 18.33 4.73 -0.20
N LEU A 283 17.94 5.31 -1.33
CA LEU A 283 17.43 6.67 -1.43
C LEU A 283 15.91 6.66 -1.39
N TRP A 284 15.32 7.46 -0.53
CA TRP A 284 13.89 7.55 -0.29
C TRP A 284 13.42 9.00 -0.44
N HIS A 285 12.22 9.16 -0.98
CA HIS A 285 11.51 10.42 -0.93
C HIS A 285 10.49 10.38 0.21
N ARG A 286 10.34 11.47 0.96
CA ARG A 286 9.39 11.63 2.05
C ARG A 286 8.61 12.93 1.88
N ILE A 287 7.31 12.84 2.12
CA ILE A 287 6.41 13.98 2.29
C ILE A 287 5.88 14.02 3.71
N VAL A 288 5.75 15.23 4.22
CA VAL A 288 5.05 15.55 5.47
C VAL A 288 4.12 16.73 5.20
N CYS A 289 2.89 16.65 5.70
CA CYS A 289 2.01 17.81 5.80
C CYS A 289 1.82 18.19 7.26
N PHE A 290 1.57 19.48 7.49
CA PHE A 290 1.35 20.01 8.83
C PHE A 290 0.50 21.29 8.78
N LEU A 291 -0.23 21.52 9.86
CA LEU A 291 -0.93 22.77 10.11
C LEU A 291 -0.04 23.74 10.89
N ASP A 292 -0.34 25.03 10.79
CA ASP A 292 0.17 25.99 11.77
C ASP A 292 -0.24 25.56 13.18
N TYR A 293 0.65 25.70 14.14
CA TYR A 293 0.41 25.24 15.50
C TYR A 293 -0.81 25.94 16.13
N ASN A 294 -1.06 27.22 15.81
CA ASN A 294 -2.23 27.92 16.36
C ASN A 294 -3.54 27.34 15.82
N ASP A 295 -3.57 26.98 14.54
CA ASP A 295 -4.75 26.36 13.92
C ASP A 295 -4.99 24.96 14.49
N LEU A 296 -3.94 24.16 14.64
CA LEU A 296 -4.02 22.84 15.26
C LEU A 296 -4.50 22.93 16.71
N PHE A 297 -3.94 23.87 17.47
CA PHE A 297 -4.30 24.08 18.87
C PHE A 297 -5.75 24.54 19.01
N ALA A 298 -6.19 25.52 18.20
CA ALA A 298 -7.56 25.98 18.18
C ALA A 298 -8.56 24.87 17.80
N TYR A 299 -8.18 24.01 16.85
CA TYR A 299 -8.98 22.87 16.42
C TYR A 299 -9.22 21.85 17.53
N ASN A 300 -8.22 21.62 18.38
CA ASN A 300 -8.27 20.58 19.42
C ASN A 300 -8.74 21.09 20.79
N PHE A 301 -8.42 22.34 21.14
CA PHE A 301 -8.55 22.86 22.52
C PHE A 301 -9.42 24.10 22.67
N SER A 302 -10.09 24.57 21.60
CA SER A 302 -11.10 25.62 21.75
C SER A 302 -12.30 25.15 22.59
N SER A 303 -13.06 26.09 23.17
CA SER A 303 -14.27 25.76 23.93
C SER A 303 -15.28 24.95 23.13
N GLN A 304 -15.34 25.17 21.80
CA GLN A 304 -16.17 24.37 20.90
C GLN A 304 -15.61 22.95 20.73
N ALA A 305 -14.29 22.82 20.58
CA ALA A 305 -13.62 21.54 20.43
C ALA A 305 -13.76 20.65 21.67
N ILE A 306 -13.73 21.23 22.87
CA ILE A 306 -13.90 20.52 24.15
C ILE A 306 -15.36 20.03 24.33
N GLY A 307 -16.33 20.70 23.71
CA GLY A 307 -17.73 20.33 23.79
C GLY A 307 -18.14 19.11 22.95
N VAL A 308 -17.26 18.62 22.06
CA VAL A 308 -17.52 17.44 21.22
C VAL A 308 -17.21 16.17 22.01
N SER A 309 -18.16 15.22 22.04
CA SER A 309 -17.97 13.94 22.71
C SER A 309 -16.74 13.19 22.17
N PRO A 310 -15.95 12.49 23.00
CA PRO A 310 -14.84 11.65 22.54
C PRO A 310 -15.23 10.63 21.47
N ASP A 311 -16.44 10.07 21.56
CA ASP A 311 -16.96 9.06 20.63
C ASP A 311 -17.48 9.65 19.31
N GLU A 312 -17.58 10.97 19.21
CA GLU A 312 -18.10 11.66 18.03
C GLU A 312 -16.94 12.24 17.20
N PRO A 313 -16.95 12.03 15.87
CA PRO A 313 -15.92 12.57 15.00
C PRO A 313 -16.06 14.09 14.88
N ARG A 314 -14.95 14.82 14.92
CA ARG A 314 -14.94 16.28 14.78
C ARG A 314 -15.43 16.73 13.40
N SER A 315 -15.91 17.97 13.34
CA SER A 315 -16.32 18.65 12.09
C SER A 315 -15.19 18.67 11.04
N PRO A 316 -15.54 18.71 9.74
CA PRO A 316 -14.55 18.77 8.66
C PRO A 316 -13.63 19.99 8.82
N LEU A 317 -12.34 19.81 8.53
CA LEU A 317 -11.30 20.81 8.73
C LEU A 317 -10.92 21.49 7.41
N GLN A 318 -11.27 22.78 7.29
CA GLN A 318 -11.00 23.62 6.11
C GLN A 318 -9.93 24.67 6.43
N THR A 319 -8.70 24.21 6.61
CA THR A 319 -7.52 25.05 6.87
C THR A 319 -6.44 24.74 5.86
N ASP A 320 -5.58 25.69 5.52
CA ASP A 320 -4.47 25.42 4.60
C ASP A 320 -3.37 24.62 5.33
N GLU A 321 -2.79 23.64 4.63
CA GLU A 321 -1.66 22.86 5.13
C GLU A 321 -0.38 23.28 4.42
N ALA A 322 0.72 23.25 5.16
CA ALA A 322 2.05 23.28 4.58
C ALA A 322 2.48 21.85 4.23
N ILE A 323 3.23 21.70 3.13
CA ILE A 323 3.86 20.44 2.71
C ILE A 323 5.37 20.63 2.65
N ARG A 324 6.14 19.63 3.10
CA ARG A 324 7.59 19.56 2.83
C ARG A 324 7.97 18.29 2.10
N HIS A 325 8.87 18.46 1.14
CA HIS A 325 9.56 17.39 0.44
C HIS A 325 10.93 17.16 1.05
N ILE A 326 11.24 15.90 1.31
CA ILE A 326 12.43 15.47 2.04
C ILE A 326 13.04 14.30 1.28
N ILE A 327 14.35 14.33 1.07
CA ILE A 327 15.13 13.19 0.60
C ILE A 327 15.79 12.54 1.81
N MET A 328 15.62 11.23 1.96
CA MET A 328 16.27 10.43 2.99
C MET A 328 17.23 9.43 2.35
N ARG A 329 18.44 9.34 2.90
CA ARG A 329 19.39 8.29 2.58
C ARG A 329 19.50 7.37 3.79
N LEU A 330 19.00 6.14 3.66
CA LEU A 330 18.92 5.18 4.76
C LEU A 330 19.89 4.03 4.52
N GLN A 331 20.44 3.49 5.60
CA GLN A 331 21.30 2.31 5.59
C GLN A 331 20.99 1.41 6.79
N VAL A 332 20.93 0.11 6.55
CA VAL A 332 20.77 -0.90 7.61
C VAL A 332 21.97 -0.88 8.53
N THR A 333 21.71 -0.85 9.83
CA THR A 333 22.73 -0.83 10.88
C THR A 333 22.73 -2.12 11.70
N GLU A 334 21.59 -2.79 11.84
CA GLU A 334 21.45 -3.99 12.67
C GLU A 334 20.26 -4.85 12.21
N VAL A 335 20.40 -6.17 12.31
CA VAL A 335 19.30 -7.13 12.10
C VAL A 335 19.18 -8.00 13.35
N LEU A 336 18.03 -7.93 14.00
CA LEU A 336 17.72 -8.57 15.28
C LEU A 336 16.64 -9.64 15.11
N PRO A 337 16.61 -10.66 15.98
CA PRO A 337 15.48 -11.59 16.02
C PRO A 337 14.16 -10.84 16.32
N PRO A 338 13.01 -11.37 15.87
CA PRO A 338 11.70 -10.80 16.18
C PRO A 338 11.48 -10.67 17.68
N GLY A 339 10.81 -9.60 18.10
CA GLY A 339 10.45 -9.38 19.50
C GLY A 339 9.38 -10.36 19.99
N PRO A 340 9.15 -10.44 21.32
CA PRO A 340 8.19 -11.39 21.90
C PRO A 340 6.74 -11.20 21.44
N TYR A 341 6.38 -9.98 21.02
CA TYR A 341 5.03 -9.61 20.57
C TYR A 341 4.94 -9.41 19.05
N ASP A 342 6.05 -9.56 18.33
CA ASP A 342 6.10 -9.41 16.88
C ASP A 342 5.73 -10.72 16.18
N ASN A 343 5.37 -10.63 14.91
CA ASN A 343 5.22 -11.82 14.08
C ASN A 343 6.62 -12.47 13.88
N PRO A 344 6.80 -13.76 14.24
CA PRO A 344 8.10 -14.40 14.21
C PRO A 344 8.60 -14.73 12.79
N ALA A 345 7.82 -14.44 11.75
CA ALA A 345 8.16 -14.77 10.37
C ALA A 345 9.37 -13.98 9.83
N LEU A 346 9.65 -12.78 10.35
CA LEU A 346 10.76 -11.93 9.91
C LEU A 346 11.48 -11.25 11.09
N PRO A 347 12.79 -10.92 10.94
CA PRO A 347 13.57 -10.17 11.92
C PRO A 347 13.11 -8.71 12.07
N ILE A 348 13.60 -8.04 13.11
CA ILE A 348 13.58 -6.57 13.22
C ILE A 348 14.83 -6.03 12.52
N VAL A 349 14.67 -5.01 11.68
CA VAL A 349 15.80 -4.34 11.01
C VAL A 349 15.90 -2.90 11.49
N LYS A 350 17.05 -2.53 12.05
CA LYS A 350 17.33 -1.13 12.40
C LYS A 350 18.11 -0.45 11.30
N PHE A 351 17.91 0.85 11.17
CA PHE A 351 18.58 1.66 10.19
C PHE A 351 18.93 3.05 10.74
N ALA A 352 19.90 3.68 10.09
CA ALA A 352 20.27 5.07 10.31
C ALA A 352 20.55 5.76 8.97
N GLY A 353 20.59 7.08 8.98
CA GLY A 353 20.74 7.84 7.76
C GLY A 353 20.69 9.35 7.94
N VAL A 354 20.56 10.04 6.82
CA VAL A 354 20.40 11.50 6.75
C VAL A 354 19.10 11.86 6.02
N SER A 355 18.52 12.98 6.40
CA SER A 355 17.28 13.53 5.89
C SER A 355 17.49 14.99 5.53
N LYS A 356 17.28 15.36 4.26
CA LYS A 356 17.52 16.70 3.70
C LYS A 356 16.23 17.23 3.06
N SER A 357 15.79 18.41 3.49
CA SER A 357 14.65 19.10 2.90
C SER A 357 15.02 19.74 1.57
N MET A 358 14.11 19.63 0.59
CA MET A 358 14.31 20.17 -0.76
C MET A 358 13.83 21.61 -0.92
N ASP A 359 12.86 22.03 -0.10
CA ASP A 359 12.14 23.29 -0.30
C ASP A 359 12.86 24.51 0.31
N VAL A 360 13.78 24.30 1.25
CA VAL A 360 14.42 25.39 2.01
C VAL A 360 15.86 25.03 2.39
N SER A 361 16.79 25.04 1.43
CA SER A 361 18.21 24.72 1.67
C SER A 361 18.92 25.61 2.69
N TRP A 362 18.34 26.77 3.01
CA TRP A 362 18.87 27.78 3.93
C TRP A 362 18.26 27.73 5.35
N ASP A 363 17.30 26.82 5.61
CA ASP A 363 16.74 26.61 6.95
C ASP A 363 17.72 25.77 7.79
N PRO A 364 18.14 26.20 8.99
CA PRO A 364 18.95 25.38 9.90
C PRO A 364 18.31 24.03 10.25
N ASN A 365 16.99 23.89 10.09
CA ASN A 365 16.25 22.64 10.23
C ASN A 365 16.06 21.88 8.89
N ALA A 366 16.78 22.24 7.84
CA ALA A 366 16.69 21.55 6.55
C ALA A 366 17.30 20.15 6.59
N ASN A 367 18.35 19.96 7.40
CA ASN A 367 19.07 18.69 7.52
C ASN A 367 18.89 18.07 8.91
N SER A 368 18.66 16.77 8.94
CA SER A 368 18.61 15.97 10.18
C SER A 368 19.24 14.62 9.98
N LYS A 369 19.76 14.04 11.05
CA LYS A 369 20.01 12.60 11.11
C LYS A 369 18.68 11.89 11.32
N ILE A 370 18.56 10.69 10.78
CA ILE A 370 17.37 9.85 10.98
C ILE A 370 17.81 8.47 11.44
N ARG A 371 17.06 7.89 12.37
CA ARG A 371 17.22 6.50 12.77
C ARG A 371 15.85 5.86 12.94
N GLY A 372 15.78 4.55 12.83
CA GLY A 372 14.51 3.87 12.92
C GLY A 372 14.62 2.37 12.90
N GLU A 373 13.47 1.73 12.90
CA GLU A 373 13.35 0.28 12.80
C GLU A 373 12.16 -0.12 11.93
N VAL A 374 12.28 -1.33 11.38
CA VAL A 374 11.27 -1.99 10.56
C VAL A 374 11.01 -3.37 11.13
N ARG A 375 9.73 -3.72 11.29
CA ARG A 375 9.30 -5.01 11.81
C ARG A 375 7.92 -5.39 11.28
N LEU A 376 7.50 -6.62 11.53
CA LEU A 376 6.12 -7.05 11.25
C LEU A 376 5.21 -6.78 12.45
N THR A 377 4.00 -6.29 12.18
CA THR A 377 2.91 -6.32 13.16
C THR A 377 2.46 -7.75 13.43
N CYS A 378 1.65 -7.96 14.47
CA CYS A 378 1.07 -9.26 14.79
C CYS A 378 0.27 -9.86 13.62
N GLU A 379 -0.37 -9.04 12.79
CA GLU A 379 -1.13 -9.45 11.59
C GLU A 379 -0.26 -9.60 10.33
N GLY A 380 1.04 -9.28 10.40
CA GLY A 380 1.99 -9.45 9.30
C GLY A 380 2.12 -8.25 8.36
N GLU A 381 1.57 -7.09 8.73
CA GLU A 381 1.84 -5.83 8.02
C GLU A 381 3.22 -5.29 8.39
N VAL A 382 3.88 -4.55 7.49
CA VAL A 382 5.23 -4.02 7.76
C VAL A 382 5.12 -2.66 8.41
N ARG A 383 5.53 -2.59 9.67
CA ARG A 383 5.58 -1.37 10.48
C ARG A 383 6.95 -0.72 10.39
N TRP A 384 6.94 0.60 10.26
CA TRP A 384 8.12 1.45 10.24
C TRP A 384 8.01 2.51 11.33
N THR A 385 9.05 2.59 12.17
CA THR A 385 9.23 3.66 13.14
C THR A 385 10.43 4.50 12.73
N THR A 386 10.27 5.83 12.66
CA THR A 386 11.39 6.74 12.38
C THR A 386 11.50 7.82 13.44
N ILE A 387 12.73 8.26 13.71
CA ILE A 387 13.07 9.30 14.67
C ILE A 387 14.04 10.28 14.00
N SER A 388 13.63 11.54 13.89
CA SER A 388 14.45 12.62 13.35
C SER A 388 15.24 13.29 14.47
N VAL A 389 16.54 13.44 14.26
CA VAL A 389 17.52 13.99 15.19
C VAL A 389 18.15 15.26 14.59
N PHE A 390 17.92 16.40 15.25
CA PHE A 390 18.45 17.71 14.87
C PHE A 390 19.48 18.15 15.90
N PHE A 391 20.70 18.50 15.47
CA PHE A 391 21.76 18.96 16.38
C PHE A 391 22.03 18.02 17.57
N GLY A 392 21.83 16.71 17.38
CA GLY A 392 21.99 15.69 18.43
C GLY A 392 20.75 15.45 19.30
N GLU A 393 19.70 16.26 19.16
CA GLU A 393 18.45 16.12 19.88
C GLU A 393 17.37 15.47 19.00
N GLU A 394 16.69 14.46 19.53
CA GLU A 394 15.46 13.97 18.93
C GLU A 394 14.44 15.12 18.88
N ARG A 395 13.63 15.18 17.83
CA ARG A 395 12.53 16.16 17.71
C ARG A 395 11.22 15.53 17.28
N TRP A 396 11.27 14.75 16.21
CA TRP A 396 10.08 14.19 15.60
C TRP A 396 10.16 12.67 15.55
N ARG A 397 9.01 12.03 15.73
CA ARG A 397 8.81 10.60 15.52
C ARG A 397 7.77 10.37 14.45
N SER A 398 7.78 9.18 13.87
CA SER A 398 6.71 8.74 12.98
C SER A 398 6.48 7.25 13.08
N GLU A 399 5.22 6.88 12.92
CA GLU A 399 4.76 5.51 12.85
C GLU A 399 4.00 5.31 11.54
N GLY A 400 4.36 4.28 10.78
CA GLY A 400 3.75 4.05 9.47
C GLY A 400 3.74 2.59 9.04
N ILE A 401 2.92 2.30 8.03
CA ILE A 401 2.71 0.99 7.45
C ILE A 401 3.13 0.99 5.98
N GLN A 402 3.91 -0.02 5.57
CA GLN A 402 4.24 -0.22 4.16
C GLN A 402 3.03 -0.79 3.42
N VAL A 403 2.37 0.06 2.62
CA VAL A 403 1.16 -0.34 1.90
C VAL A 403 1.53 -1.34 0.78
N GLY A 404 0.80 -2.45 0.70
CA GLY A 404 1.13 -3.56 -0.21
C GLY A 404 2.08 -4.61 0.40
N GLY A 405 2.63 -4.36 1.59
CA GLY A 405 3.45 -5.30 2.35
C GLY A 405 4.92 -5.34 1.93
N ILE A 406 5.61 -6.40 2.33
CA ILE A 406 7.06 -6.57 2.14
C ILE A 406 7.46 -6.42 0.66
N ASN A 407 8.51 -5.63 0.42
CA ASN A 407 9.05 -5.32 -0.92
C ASN A 407 8.04 -4.70 -1.89
N SER A 408 6.93 -4.16 -1.39
CA SER A 408 6.06 -3.26 -2.15
C SER A 408 6.79 -1.94 -2.39
N LYS A 409 6.80 -1.46 -3.63
CA LYS A 409 7.35 -0.15 -4.02
C LYS A 409 6.45 1.01 -3.64
N ARG A 410 5.23 0.73 -3.19
CA ARG A 410 4.22 1.76 -2.87
C ARG A 410 4.65 2.73 -1.77
N GLY A 411 5.56 2.30 -0.91
CA GLY A 411 6.08 3.09 0.20
C GLY A 411 5.31 2.87 1.50
N VAL A 412 5.68 3.70 2.46
CA VAL A 412 5.20 3.70 3.84
C VAL A 412 4.31 4.91 4.04
N THR A 413 3.14 4.71 4.65
CA THR A 413 2.18 5.75 4.97
C THR A 413 1.85 5.73 6.45
N GLY A 414 1.75 6.89 7.09
CA GLY A 414 1.39 6.97 8.50
C GLY A 414 1.36 8.40 9.03
N THR A 415 1.68 8.54 10.31
CA THR A 415 1.64 9.81 11.03
C THR A 415 3.02 10.17 11.58
N TRP A 416 3.30 11.47 11.67
CA TRP A 416 4.43 12.01 12.42
C TRP A 416 3.90 12.80 13.61
N PHE A 417 4.68 12.86 14.69
CA PHE A 417 4.29 13.51 15.95
C PHE A 417 5.53 13.91 16.79
N ASP A 418 5.29 14.62 17.88
CA ASP A 418 6.33 15.05 18.83
C ASP A 418 7.05 13.86 19.50
N LYS A 419 8.37 13.95 19.67
CA LYS A 419 9.18 12.86 20.25
C LYS A 419 8.75 12.43 21.66
N ASP A 420 8.22 13.36 22.45
CA ASP A 420 7.94 13.18 23.87
C ASP A 420 6.52 12.67 24.11
N PHE A 421 5.78 12.35 23.04
CA PHE A 421 4.39 11.91 23.14
C PHE A 421 3.54 12.95 23.89
N ASP A 422 3.76 14.24 23.62
CA ASP A 422 2.98 15.32 24.22
C ASP A 422 1.56 15.32 23.63
N PRO A 423 0.50 15.17 24.44
CA PRO A 423 -0.89 15.24 23.96
C PRO A 423 -1.29 16.58 23.33
N HIS A 424 -0.51 17.64 23.57
CA HIS A 424 -0.67 18.96 22.94
C HIS A 424 0.36 19.20 21.83
N GLY A 425 1.26 18.23 21.61
CA GLY A 425 2.28 18.29 20.59
C GLY A 425 1.68 18.24 19.18
N PRO A 426 2.42 18.73 18.17
CA PRO A 426 1.97 18.64 16.80
C PRO A 426 1.96 17.19 16.32
N ALA A 427 1.01 16.88 15.45
CA ALA A 427 0.96 15.64 14.71
C ALA A 427 0.42 15.90 13.30
N GLY A 428 0.73 15.01 12.35
CA GLY A 428 0.26 15.15 10.99
C GLY A 428 0.59 13.94 10.10
N PRO A 429 0.18 13.98 8.83
CA PRO A 429 0.41 12.87 7.91
C PRO A 429 1.84 12.85 7.36
N THR A 430 2.36 11.64 7.14
CA THR A 430 3.63 11.44 6.44
C THR A 430 3.55 10.22 5.53
N ALA A 431 4.28 10.27 4.43
CA ALA A 431 4.53 9.10 3.64
C ALA A 431 5.91 9.17 3.00
N PHE A 432 6.52 8.01 2.73
CA PHE A 432 7.81 7.93 2.06
C PHE A 432 7.94 6.68 1.22
N TRP A 433 8.63 6.78 0.09
CA TRP A 433 8.81 5.67 -0.86
C TRP A 433 10.22 5.65 -1.42
N LYS A 434 10.68 4.45 -1.77
CA LYS A 434 12.03 4.22 -2.22
C LYS A 434 12.18 4.65 -3.68
N MET A 435 13.20 5.46 -3.95
CA MET A 435 13.53 5.96 -5.28
C MET A 435 14.64 5.12 -5.93
N ALA A 436 15.63 4.67 -5.13
CA ALA A 436 16.75 3.87 -5.63
C ALA A 436 17.34 2.97 -4.53
N ASP A 437 17.83 1.79 -4.91
CA ASP A 437 18.47 0.84 -3.98
C ASP A 437 19.90 1.26 -3.58
N LYS A 438 20.64 1.93 -4.47
CA LYS A 438 21.98 2.49 -4.21
C LYS A 438 22.18 3.77 -5.00
N VAL A 439 22.79 4.77 -4.38
CA VAL A 439 23.34 5.93 -5.10
C VAL A 439 24.70 5.48 -5.64
N VAL A 440 24.89 5.59 -6.95
CA VAL A 440 26.21 5.44 -7.57
C VAL A 440 27.00 6.71 -7.26
N GLY A 441 28.05 6.60 -6.45
CA GLY A 441 28.96 7.71 -6.14
C GLY A 441 28.68 8.38 -4.79
N GLU A 442 29.77 8.73 -4.12
CA GLU A 442 29.91 9.32 -2.78
C GLU A 442 29.94 8.29 -1.65
N ASP A 443 31.18 7.85 -1.41
CA ASP A 443 31.64 7.23 -0.19
C ASP A 443 31.22 8.06 1.02
N LEU A 444 30.86 7.38 2.10
CA LEU A 444 30.64 7.95 3.42
C LEU A 444 32.01 8.40 3.99
N GLU A 445 32.57 9.47 3.44
CA GLU A 445 33.52 10.29 4.17
C GLU A 445 32.73 11.42 4.82
N ASP A 446 32.94 11.58 6.12
CA ASP A 446 32.37 12.62 6.94
C ASP A 446 32.60 13.99 6.26
N GLU A 447 31.55 14.58 5.66
CA GLU A 447 31.51 16.02 5.40
C GLU A 447 31.40 16.73 6.75
N GLU A 448 32.50 16.72 7.50
CA GLU A 448 32.88 17.89 8.29
C GLU A 448 33.08 19.03 7.29
N GLU A 449 32.21 20.05 7.39
CA GLU A 449 32.41 21.41 6.91
C GLU A 449 33.14 21.57 5.57
N ASP A 450 32.40 21.64 4.46
CA ASP A 450 32.82 22.54 3.38
C ASP A 450 31.62 23.07 2.58
N GLU A 451 31.37 24.38 2.75
CA GLU A 451 30.55 25.19 1.84
C GLU A 451 31.22 25.21 0.46
N SER A 452 30.73 24.41 -0.48
CA SER A 452 31.05 24.63 -1.89
C SER A 452 29.83 24.36 -2.78
N ASP A 453 29.35 25.42 -3.42
CA ASP A 453 28.28 25.45 -4.40
C ASP A 453 28.62 24.54 -5.61
N GLY A 454 28.06 23.34 -5.62
CA GLY A 454 28.03 22.45 -6.79
C GLY A 454 26.63 21.91 -7.00
N GLU A 455 25.96 22.30 -8.08
CA GLU A 455 24.68 21.69 -8.47
C GLU A 455 24.90 20.19 -8.76
N PRO A 456 24.15 19.27 -8.12
CA PRO A 456 24.29 17.85 -8.40
C PRO A 456 23.65 17.52 -9.77
N GLN A 457 24.49 17.08 -10.72
CA GLN A 457 24.03 16.47 -11.97
C GLN A 457 23.56 15.03 -11.72
N TRP A 458 22.26 14.80 -11.86
CA TRP A 458 21.67 13.47 -11.72
C TRP A 458 21.51 12.78 -13.09
N ILE A 459 22.04 11.56 -13.21
CA ILE A 459 21.71 10.64 -14.32
C ILE A 459 20.60 9.71 -13.81
N PHE A 460 19.39 9.90 -14.33
CA PHE A 460 18.24 9.02 -14.05
C PHE A 460 18.24 7.83 -15.01
N VAL A 461 18.03 6.61 -14.50
CA VAL A 461 17.76 5.42 -15.32
C VAL A 461 16.23 5.33 -15.50
N GLN A 462 15.79 5.26 -16.75
CA GLN A 462 14.37 5.19 -17.16
C GLN A 462 13.68 3.89 -16.78
#